data_AF-A0A969EHM0-F1
#
_entry.id   AF-A0A969EHM0-F1
#
_cell.length_a   1.000
_cell.length_b   1.000
_cell.length_c   1.000
_cell.angle_alpha   90.00
_cell.angle_beta   90.00
_cell.angle_gamma   90.00
#
_symmetry.space_group_name_H-M   'P 1'
#
loop_
_entity.id
_entity.type
_entity.pdbx_description
1 polymer ?
#
loop_
_entity_poly.entity_id
_entity_poly.type
_entity_poly.pdbx_seq_one_letter_code
_entity_poly.pdbx_strand_id
1 'polypeptide(L)'
;MAVVERKREEGDTLKPSKNKGFQIWDILRGDTYRFKDRTSLEIAFPNGGFNTVEGFNLIYRLNFVKRWTKRDSSTSDFRARNSRLTISPIGRYAFSREKLSGMLRVDFRSPNHRVTLEGGSYVEQYNSDEPIHHYVNTFTTLFLERNLMKLYDRDFVDLNYRYRFSDQVSAYAGFTWARRHELFNTSDLKFFDNKKESYTLNAPVNSELSDTSFPIHKASIGWVGLEVRPWQNTVCETAIKFPFLIRPPYFPLTTKEDLTGR
;
A
#
# COMPACT_ATOMS: atom_id res chain seq x y z
N MET A 1 0.75 -24.87 47.83
CA MET A 1 1.08 -23.68 47.01
C MET A 1 1.56 -24.07 45.61
N ALA A 2 2.54 -24.98 45.45
CA ALA A 2 3.09 -25.36 44.14
C ALA A 2 2.11 -25.99 43.11
N VAL A 3 1.04 -26.66 43.55
CA VAL A 3 0.04 -27.27 42.64
C VAL A 3 -0.95 -26.23 42.11
N VAL A 4 -1.16 -25.13 42.85
CA VAL A 4 -2.05 -24.03 42.44
C VAL A 4 -1.34 -23.10 41.46
N GLU A 5 -0.01 -22.92 41.63
CA GLU A 5 0.83 -22.18 40.67
C GLU A 5 0.98 -22.93 39.34
N ARG A 6 1.19 -24.26 39.34
CA ARG A 6 1.17 -25.04 38.09
C ARG A 6 -0.15 -24.94 37.33
N LYS A 7 -1.30 -24.92 38.03
CA LYS A 7 -2.60 -24.73 37.40
C LYS A 7 -2.83 -23.32 36.85
N ARG A 8 -2.13 -22.31 37.38
CA ARG A 8 -2.12 -20.93 36.82
C ARG A 8 -1.20 -20.82 35.62
N GLU A 9 -0.06 -21.51 35.61
CA GLU A 9 0.86 -21.57 34.46
C GLU A 9 0.27 -22.35 33.28
N GLU A 10 -0.49 -23.42 33.53
CA GLU A 10 -1.24 -24.13 32.47
C GLU A 10 -2.38 -23.28 31.88
N GLY A 11 -2.97 -22.38 32.68
CA GLY A 11 -4.03 -21.45 32.26
C GLY A 11 -3.56 -20.30 31.38
N ASP A 12 -2.26 -20.01 31.38
CA ASP A 12 -1.62 -18.94 30.58
C ASP A 12 -0.83 -19.49 29.38
N THR A 13 -1.05 -20.76 29.04
CA THR A 13 -0.81 -21.23 27.67
C THR A 13 -2.02 -20.80 26.85
N LEU A 14 -1.90 -19.64 26.19
CA LEU A 14 -2.75 -19.26 25.06
C LEU A 14 -2.86 -20.47 24.14
N LYS A 15 -3.97 -21.22 24.25
CA LYS A 15 -4.28 -22.33 23.36
C LYS A 15 -4.09 -21.80 21.95
N PRO A 16 -3.22 -22.41 21.12
CA PRO A 16 -3.16 -22.02 19.72
C PRO A 16 -4.58 -22.15 19.19
N SER A 17 -5.14 -21.03 18.72
CA SER A 17 -6.48 -21.00 18.14
C SER A 17 -6.60 -22.21 17.24
N LYS A 18 -7.44 -23.16 17.65
CA LYS A 18 -7.76 -24.37 16.91
C LYS A 18 -8.06 -23.89 15.50
N ASN A 19 -7.35 -24.38 14.48
CA ASN A 19 -7.62 -24.09 13.07
C ASN A 19 -9.11 -24.36 12.79
N LYS A 20 -9.97 -23.37 13.01
CA LYS A 20 -11.31 -23.33 12.44
C LYS A 20 -11.01 -23.14 10.95
N GLY A 21 -11.38 -24.14 10.16
CA GLY A 21 -11.32 -24.00 8.71
C GLY A 21 -12.13 -22.78 8.26
N PHE A 22 -12.01 -22.45 6.98
CA PHE A 22 -12.72 -21.32 6.37
C PHE A 22 -14.21 -21.28 6.77
N GLN A 23 -14.64 -20.15 7.34
CA GLN A 23 -16.05 -19.88 7.61
C GLN A 23 -16.55 -18.84 6.60
N ILE A 24 -17.80 -18.98 6.16
CA ILE A 24 -18.38 -18.06 5.17
C ILE A 24 -18.39 -16.61 5.69
N TRP A 25 -18.58 -16.42 7.00
CA TRP A 25 -18.57 -15.09 7.64
C TRP A 25 -17.19 -14.41 7.65
N ASP A 26 -16.11 -15.16 7.39
CA ASP A 26 -14.75 -14.61 7.34
C ASP A 26 -14.55 -13.69 6.12
N ILE A 27 -15.38 -13.84 5.08
CA ILE A 27 -15.46 -12.89 3.96
C ILE A 27 -15.94 -11.50 4.44
N LEU A 28 -16.85 -11.47 5.42
CA LEU A 28 -17.47 -10.23 5.89
C LEU A 28 -16.73 -9.62 7.08
N ARG A 29 -16.09 -10.43 7.93
CA ARG A 29 -15.34 -9.96 9.11
C ARG A 29 -13.82 -9.84 8.87
N GLY A 30 -13.31 -10.51 7.85
CA GLY A 30 -11.88 -10.72 7.66
C GLY A 30 -11.34 -11.82 8.59
N ASP A 31 -10.33 -12.55 8.11
CA ASP A 31 -9.61 -13.57 8.88
C ASP A 31 -8.21 -13.82 8.28
N THR A 32 -7.33 -14.49 9.04
CA THR A 32 -6.01 -14.89 8.58
C THR A 32 -5.81 -16.40 8.71
N TYR A 33 -5.74 -17.07 7.56
CA TYR A 33 -5.44 -18.50 7.47
C TYR A 33 -3.95 -18.73 7.33
N ARG A 34 -3.37 -19.50 8.25
CA ARG A 34 -1.96 -19.89 8.21
C ARG A 34 -1.84 -21.34 7.76
N PHE A 35 -0.99 -21.59 6.77
CA PHE A 35 -0.67 -22.91 6.23
C PHE A 35 0.69 -23.38 6.74
N LYS A 36 0.95 -24.70 6.63
CA LYS A 36 2.13 -25.38 7.19
C LYS A 36 3.47 -24.85 6.65
N ASP A 37 3.51 -24.37 5.42
CA ASP A 37 4.74 -23.93 4.73
C ASP A 37 4.99 -22.42 4.86
N ARG A 38 4.73 -21.84 6.04
CA ARG A 38 4.87 -20.40 6.33
C ARG A 38 4.17 -19.51 5.29
N THR A 39 3.11 -20.06 4.72
CA THR A 39 2.22 -19.39 3.79
C THR A 39 1.02 -18.93 4.60
N SER A 40 0.52 -17.74 4.34
CA SER A 40 -0.69 -17.24 4.96
C SER A 40 -1.55 -16.52 3.94
N LEU A 41 -2.86 -16.73 4.01
CA LEU A 41 -3.85 -15.95 3.31
C LEU A 41 -4.57 -15.07 4.33
N GLU A 42 -4.50 -13.77 4.13
CA GLU A 42 -5.25 -12.79 4.89
C GLU A 42 -6.40 -12.29 4.02
N ILE A 43 -7.60 -12.38 4.57
CA ILE A 43 -8.81 -11.76 4.05
C ILE A 43 -9.01 -10.50 4.89
N ALA A 44 -8.82 -9.32 4.30
CA ALA A 44 -9.04 -8.08 5.02
C ALA A 44 -10.53 -7.85 5.23
N PHE A 45 -10.88 -7.19 6.33
CA PHE A 45 -12.25 -6.69 6.53
C PHE A 45 -12.63 -5.77 5.35
N PRO A 46 -13.84 -5.93 4.76
CA PRO A 46 -14.31 -5.01 3.73
C PRO A 46 -14.29 -3.57 4.25
N ASN A 47 -13.57 -2.70 3.55
CA ASN A 47 -13.54 -1.28 3.86
C ASN A 47 -14.43 -0.52 2.87
N GLY A 48 -14.81 0.70 3.18
CA GLY A 48 -15.58 1.55 2.30
C GLY A 48 -15.67 2.96 2.84
N GLY A 49 -16.25 3.83 2.04
CA GLY A 49 -16.48 5.22 2.38
C GLY A 49 -17.43 5.87 1.39
N PHE A 50 -17.57 7.18 1.50
CA PHE A 50 -18.35 7.98 0.56
C PHE A 50 -17.49 9.09 -0.04
N ASN A 51 -17.63 9.33 -1.34
CA ASN A 51 -17.14 10.52 -2.01
C ASN A 51 -18.09 10.94 -3.15
N THR A 52 -18.00 12.17 -3.62
CA THR A 52 -18.92 12.74 -4.63
C THR A 52 -18.77 12.13 -6.03
N VAL A 53 -17.65 11.47 -6.29
CA VAL A 53 -17.32 10.86 -7.60
C VAL A 53 -17.82 9.43 -7.70
N GLU A 54 -17.76 8.67 -6.62
CA GLU A 54 -18.11 7.24 -6.59
C GLU A 54 -19.40 6.96 -5.82
N GLY A 55 -19.93 7.94 -5.09
CA GLY A 55 -20.93 7.74 -4.05
C GLY A 55 -20.36 6.87 -2.93
N PHE A 56 -21.13 5.89 -2.48
CA PHE A 56 -20.59 4.82 -1.63
C PHE A 56 -19.56 4.01 -2.43
N ASN A 57 -18.48 3.60 -1.78
CA ASN A 57 -17.53 2.66 -2.33
C ASN A 57 -17.27 1.50 -1.37
N LEU A 58 -16.96 0.34 -1.95
CA LEU A 58 -16.57 -0.87 -1.23
C LEU A 58 -15.21 -1.31 -1.74
N ILE A 59 -14.23 -1.38 -0.84
CA ILE A 59 -12.86 -1.81 -1.09
C ILE A 59 -12.63 -3.14 -0.39
N TYR A 60 -12.16 -4.12 -1.15
CA TYR A 60 -11.86 -5.45 -0.63
C TYR A 60 -10.43 -5.85 -0.98
N ARG A 61 -9.69 -6.38 -0.01
CA ARG A 61 -8.26 -6.70 -0.15
C ARG A 61 -7.99 -8.10 0.35
N LEU A 62 -7.22 -8.86 -0.42
CA LEU A 62 -6.63 -10.12 0.03
C LEU A 62 -5.13 -9.95 0.08
N ASN A 63 -4.45 -10.61 1.02
CA ASN A 63 -2.98 -10.70 1.03
C ASN A 63 -2.56 -12.16 1.12
N PHE A 64 -1.97 -12.68 0.05
CA PHE A 64 -1.28 -13.95 0.06
C PHE A 64 0.20 -13.73 0.36
N VAL A 65 0.68 -14.27 1.48
CA VAL A 65 2.06 -14.10 1.91
C VAL A 65 2.74 -15.47 2.01
N LYS A 66 3.81 -15.67 1.26
CA LYS A 66 4.66 -16.85 1.35
C LYS A 66 6.04 -16.46 1.86
N ARG A 67 6.51 -17.12 2.92
CA ARG A 67 7.84 -16.89 3.49
C ARG A 67 8.68 -18.15 3.36
N TRP A 68 9.94 -18.00 2.98
CA TRP A 68 10.89 -19.11 3.00
C TRP A 68 12.24 -18.64 3.51
N THR A 69 12.97 -19.58 4.12
CA THR A 69 14.31 -19.33 4.61
C THR A 69 15.24 -20.25 3.84
N LYS A 70 16.19 -19.69 3.10
CA LYS A 70 17.31 -20.45 2.57
C LYS A 70 18.44 -20.42 3.60
N ARG A 71 18.91 -21.58 4.01
CA ARG A 71 20.20 -21.73 4.71
C ARG A 71 21.21 -22.09 3.64
N ASP A 72 22.15 -21.19 3.41
CA ASP A 72 23.21 -21.40 2.43
C ASP A 72 24.39 -22.03 3.17
N SER A 73 24.69 -23.31 2.91
CA SER A 73 25.75 -24.05 3.59
C SER A 73 27.16 -23.75 3.04
N SER A 74 27.23 -22.97 1.95
CA SER A 74 28.45 -22.72 1.16
C SER A 74 29.14 -21.38 1.45
N THR A 75 28.48 -20.48 2.20
CA THR A 75 29.05 -19.19 2.62
C THR A 75 29.33 -19.22 4.12
N SER A 76 30.51 -18.77 4.55
CA SER A 76 30.95 -18.71 5.96
C SER A 76 30.03 -17.90 6.89
N ASP A 77 29.13 -17.10 6.33
CA ASP A 77 28.05 -16.42 7.03
C ASP A 77 26.83 -17.35 7.19
N PHE A 78 26.73 -18.03 8.34
CA PHE A 78 25.59 -18.85 8.78
C PHE A 78 24.28 -18.05 9.03
N ARG A 79 23.99 -16.99 8.26
CA ARG A 79 22.76 -16.21 8.39
C ARG A 79 21.64 -16.81 7.57
N ALA A 80 20.54 -17.14 8.24
CA ALA A 80 19.27 -17.49 7.61
C ALA A 80 18.82 -16.40 6.63
N ARG A 81 18.80 -16.70 5.33
CA ARG A 81 18.33 -15.77 4.29
C ARG A 81 16.82 -15.90 4.16
N ASN A 82 16.11 -14.97 4.78
CA ASN A 82 14.65 -14.92 4.72
C ASN A 82 14.21 -14.19 3.45
N SER A 83 13.33 -14.83 2.69
CA SER A 83 12.62 -14.23 1.57
C SER A 83 11.12 -14.26 1.82
N ARG A 84 10.42 -13.27 1.30
CA ARG A 84 8.98 -13.09 1.41
C ARG A 84 8.41 -12.68 0.05
N LEU A 85 7.37 -13.38 -0.38
CA LEU A 85 6.52 -12.97 -1.49
C LEU A 85 5.17 -12.57 -0.90
N THR A 86 4.66 -11.40 -1.28
CA THR A 86 3.32 -10.93 -0.93
C THR A 86 2.59 -10.60 -2.22
N ILE A 87 1.42 -11.19 -2.42
CA ILE A 87 0.52 -10.93 -3.55
C ILE A 87 -0.77 -10.38 -2.96
N SER A 88 -1.14 -9.18 -3.38
CA SER A 88 -2.23 -8.43 -2.81
C SER A 88 -3.17 -7.93 -3.91
N PRO A 89 -4.17 -8.72 -4.33
CA PRO A 89 -5.26 -8.22 -5.15
C PRO A 89 -6.17 -7.31 -4.31
N ILE A 90 -6.57 -6.19 -4.92
CA ILE A 90 -7.42 -5.18 -4.31
C ILE A 90 -8.54 -4.87 -5.31
N GLY A 91 -9.79 -5.05 -4.90
CA GLY A 91 -10.96 -4.62 -5.65
C GLY A 91 -11.59 -3.39 -5.00
N ARG A 92 -12.18 -2.52 -5.81
CA ARG A 92 -12.95 -1.35 -5.40
C ARG A 92 -14.19 -1.24 -6.28
N TYR A 93 -15.37 -1.28 -5.70
CA TYR A 93 -16.62 -1.03 -6.41
C TYR A 93 -17.16 0.34 -6.05
N ALA A 94 -17.43 1.16 -7.06
CA ALA A 94 -18.03 2.48 -6.94
C ALA A 94 -19.53 2.37 -7.28
N PHE A 95 -20.40 2.52 -6.28
CA PHE A 95 -21.84 2.28 -6.45
C PHE A 95 -22.51 3.34 -7.34
N SER A 96 -22.14 4.62 -7.21
CA SER A 96 -22.74 5.69 -8.05
C SER A 96 -22.28 5.63 -9.51
N ARG A 97 -21.12 5.04 -9.79
CA ARG A 97 -20.57 4.90 -11.15
C ARG A 97 -20.83 3.52 -11.76
N GLU A 98 -21.38 2.60 -10.96
CA GLU A 98 -21.53 1.16 -11.28
C GLU A 98 -20.23 0.52 -11.82
N LYS A 99 -19.06 1.01 -11.38
CA LYS A 99 -17.76 0.62 -11.91
C LYS A 99 -16.99 -0.21 -10.90
N LEU A 100 -16.50 -1.38 -11.34
CA LEU A 100 -15.49 -2.16 -10.64
C LEU A 100 -14.09 -1.75 -11.11
N SER A 101 -13.28 -1.31 -10.17
CA SER A 101 -11.86 -1.02 -10.32
C SER A 101 -11.05 -2.02 -9.50
N GLY A 102 -9.81 -2.25 -9.86
CA GLY A 102 -8.94 -3.15 -9.12
C GLY A 102 -7.49 -3.07 -9.54
N MET A 103 -6.62 -3.43 -8.61
CA MET A 103 -5.19 -3.53 -8.85
C MET A 103 -4.61 -4.77 -8.19
N LEU A 104 -3.48 -5.22 -8.73
CA LEU A 104 -2.68 -6.30 -8.17
C LEU A 104 -1.33 -5.74 -7.76
N ARG A 105 -0.97 -5.94 -6.50
CA ARG A 105 0.37 -5.63 -5.99
C ARG A 105 1.13 -6.90 -5.65
N VAL A 106 2.35 -7.02 -6.16
CA VAL A 106 3.27 -8.13 -5.88
C VAL A 106 4.56 -7.54 -5.27
N ASP A 107 4.84 -7.85 -4.01
CA ASP A 107 6.09 -7.48 -3.32
C ASP A 107 6.92 -8.73 -3.06
N PHE A 108 8.06 -8.83 -3.72
CA PHE A 108 9.09 -9.82 -3.45
C PHE A 108 10.24 -9.16 -2.69
N ARG A 109 10.61 -9.76 -1.55
CA ARG A 109 11.70 -9.31 -0.72
C ARG A 109 12.65 -10.45 -0.41
N SER A 110 13.93 -10.20 -0.59
CA SER A 110 15.06 -11.03 -0.23
C SER A 110 16.09 -10.16 0.52
N PRO A 111 17.15 -10.71 1.14
CA PRO A 111 18.10 -9.91 1.92
C PRO A 111 18.77 -8.77 1.14
N ASN A 112 18.95 -8.94 -0.17
CA ASN A 112 19.61 -7.95 -1.04
C ASN A 112 18.69 -7.41 -2.14
N HIS A 113 17.52 -8.01 -2.35
CA HIS A 113 16.62 -7.64 -3.45
C HIS A 113 15.25 -7.27 -2.93
N ARG A 114 14.68 -6.20 -3.46
CA ARG A 114 13.25 -5.91 -3.33
C ARG A 114 12.69 -5.59 -4.70
N VAL A 115 11.63 -6.29 -5.07
CA VAL A 115 10.87 -6.02 -6.30
C VAL A 115 9.44 -5.76 -5.89
N THR A 116 8.88 -4.64 -6.31
CA THR A 116 7.47 -4.34 -6.17
C THR A 116 6.91 -4.09 -7.56
N LEU A 117 5.96 -4.93 -7.98
CA LEU A 117 5.18 -4.74 -9.18
C LEU A 117 3.75 -4.40 -8.76
N GLU A 118 3.19 -3.34 -9.29
CA GLU A 118 1.81 -2.95 -9.08
C GLU A 118 1.17 -2.62 -10.42
N GLY A 119 -0.10 -2.96 -10.60
CA GLY A 119 -0.80 -2.55 -11.81
C GLY A 119 -2.27 -2.92 -11.81
N GLY A 120 -3.01 -2.24 -12.66
CA GLY A 120 -4.46 -2.36 -12.77
C GLY A 120 -5.12 -1.03 -13.12
N SER A 121 -6.41 -0.95 -12.86
CA SER A 121 -7.23 0.25 -13.04
C SER A 121 -7.76 0.66 -11.67
N TYR A 122 -7.27 1.75 -11.10
CA TYR A 122 -7.62 2.15 -9.74
C TYR A 122 -7.85 3.66 -9.62
N VAL A 123 -8.72 4.03 -8.69
CA VAL A 123 -9.06 5.43 -8.42
C VAL A 123 -8.10 5.98 -7.37
N GLU A 124 -7.34 6.99 -7.74
CA GLU A 124 -6.33 7.63 -6.89
C GLU A 124 -6.66 9.10 -6.61
N GLN A 125 -6.08 9.63 -5.53
CA GLN A 125 -6.16 11.05 -5.22
C GLN A 125 -5.11 11.84 -6.01
N TYR A 126 -5.46 13.04 -6.49
CA TYR A 126 -4.48 13.93 -7.13
C TYR A 126 -3.31 14.29 -6.19
N ASN A 127 -3.58 14.36 -4.89
CA ASN A 127 -2.54 14.55 -3.90
C ASN A 127 -1.91 13.20 -3.51
N SER A 128 -0.70 12.95 -4.03
CA SER A 128 0.05 11.70 -3.80
C SER A 128 0.54 11.52 -2.36
N ASP A 129 0.52 12.56 -1.53
CA ASP A 129 0.91 12.46 -0.11
C ASP A 129 -0.18 11.82 0.76
N GLU A 130 -1.35 11.46 0.19
CA GLU A 130 -2.53 10.91 0.87
C GLU A 130 -2.80 11.52 2.26
N PRO A 131 -2.78 12.86 2.44
CA PRO A 131 -2.80 13.46 3.78
C PRO A 131 -4.14 13.29 4.51
N ILE A 132 -5.18 12.79 3.83
CA ILE A 132 -6.54 12.66 4.34
C ILE A 132 -6.96 11.19 4.34
N HIS A 133 -7.08 10.63 5.54
CA HIS A 133 -7.57 9.28 5.76
C HIS A 133 -9.02 9.12 5.26
N HIS A 134 -9.34 8.00 4.60
CA HIS A 134 -10.64 7.74 3.94
C HIS A 134 -11.88 7.97 4.85
N TYR A 135 -11.78 7.66 6.14
CA TYR A 135 -12.85 7.90 7.13
C TYR A 135 -13.05 9.39 7.45
N VAL A 136 -11.97 10.18 7.46
CA VAL A 136 -12.03 11.64 7.70
C VAL A 136 -12.73 12.33 6.52
N ASN A 137 -12.41 11.94 5.29
CA ASN A 137 -13.08 12.47 4.10
C ASN A 137 -14.56 12.09 4.02
N THR A 138 -14.92 10.87 4.44
CA THR A 138 -16.33 10.43 4.49
C THR A 138 -17.13 11.31 5.45
N PHE A 139 -16.58 11.64 6.62
CA PHE A 139 -17.22 12.53 7.60
C PHE A 139 -17.36 13.97 7.07
N THR A 140 -16.30 14.55 6.48
CA THR A 140 -16.35 15.92 5.95
C THR A 140 -17.23 16.06 4.71
N THR A 141 -17.29 15.04 3.84
CA THR A 141 -18.11 15.09 2.62
C THR A 141 -19.60 14.95 2.95
N LEU A 142 -19.97 14.04 3.86
CA LEU A 142 -21.37 13.78 4.21
C LEU A 142 -21.99 14.82 5.15
N PHE A 143 -21.19 15.43 6.04
CA PHE A 143 -21.71 16.34 7.08
C PHE A 143 -21.31 17.81 6.91
N LEU A 144 -20.27 18.12 6.12
CA LEU A 144 -19.76 19.48 5.96
C LEU A 144 -19.70 19.94 4.49
N GLU A 145 -20.26 19.15 3.55
CA GLU A 145 -20.39 19.46 2.12
C GLU A 145 -19.07 19.83 1.39
N ARG A 146 -17.91 19.59 2.03
CA ARG A 146 -16.59 19.89 1.48
C ARG A 146 -15.98 18.64 0.84
N ASN A 147 -16.02 18.60 -0.49
CA ASN A 147 -15.31 17.60 -1.29
C ASN A 147 -13.79 17.91 -1.33
N LEU A 148 -13.09 17.53 -0.27
CA LEU A 148 -11.64 17.72 -0.11
C LEU A 148 -10.82 16.72 -0.95
N MET A 149 -11.40 15.58 -1.31
CA MET A 149 -10.73 14.50 -2.03
C MET A 149 -10.98 14.62 -3.53
N LYS A 150 -9.97 15.12 -4.26
CA LYS A 150 -10.00 15.13 -5.72
C LYS A 150 -9.47 13.81 -6.28
N LEU A 151 -10.23 13.15 -7.14
CA LEU A 151 -9.96 11.80 -7.63
C LEU A 151 -9.75 11.73 -9.15
N TYR A 152 -8.92 10.79 -9.60
CA TYR A 152 -8.79 10.44 -11.02
C TYR A 152 -8.70 8.92 -11.19
N ASP A 153 -9.09 8.43 -12.36
CA ASP A 153 -8.91 7.02 -12.72
C ASP A 153 -7.51 6.84 -13.30
N ARG A 154 -6.81 5.81 -12.83
CA ARG A 154 -5.45 5.50 -13.28
C ARG A 154 -5.38 4.06 -13.74
N ASP A 155 -5.13 3.86 -15.03
CA ASP A 155 -4.68 2.58 -15.55
C ASP A 155 -3.17 2.58 -15.55
N PHE A 156 -2.52 1.68 -14.82
CA PHE A 156 -1.07 1.76 -14.63
C PHE A 156 -0.38 0.43 -14.49
N VAL A 157 0.94 0.49 -14.69
CA VAL A 157 1.91 -0.53 -14.34
C VAL A 157 3.12 0.17 -13.71
N ASP A 158 3.37 -0.13 -12.45
CA ASP A 158 4.49 0.37 -11.66
C ASP A 158 5.42 -0.79 -11.32
N LEU A 159 6.67 -0.72 -11.79
CA LEU A 159 7.73 -1.63 -11.44
C LEU A 159 8.79 -0.88 -10.62
N ASN A 160 9.11 -1.40 -9.46
CA ASN A 160 10.16 -0.87 -8.59
C ASN A 160 11.12 -1.98 -8.22
N TYR A 161 12.41 -1.75 -8.46
CA TYR A 161 13.49 -2.64 -8.12
C TYR A 161 14.48 -1.94 -7.20
N ARG A 162 14.91 -2.63 -6.14
CA ARG A 162 15.99 -2.17 -5.27
C ARG A 162 16.96 -3.31 -5.01
N TYR A 163 18.23 -3.05 -5.27
CA TYR A 163 19.33 -3.93 -4.91
C TYR A 163 20.20 -3.30 -3.84
N ARG A 164 20.50 -4.07 -2.80
CA ARG A 164 21.36 -3.66 -1.70
C ARG A 164 22.68 -4.40 -1.81
N PHE A 165 23.74 -3.67 -2.16
CA PHE A 165 25.11 -4.19 -2.22
C PHE A 165 25.63 -4.43 -0.80
N SER A 166 25.44 -3.45 0.08
CA SER A 166 25.81 -3.49 1.49
C SER A 166 24.79 -2.72 2.33
N ASP A 167 24.93 -2.70 3.65
CA ASP A 167 24.06 -1.89 4.51
C ASP A 167 24.18 -0.37 4.22
N GLN A 168 25.25 0.06 3.53
CA GLN A 168 25.58 1.46 3.23
C GLN A 168 25.30 1.84 1.77
N VAL A 169 25.30 0.88 0.85
CA VAL A 169 25.17 1.13 -0.60
C VAL A 169 24.01 0.34 -1.19
N SER A 170 23.08 1.05 -1.83
CA SER A 170 21.97 0.44 -2.57
C SER A 170 21.71 1.15 -3.88
N ALA A 171 21.37 0.39 -4.92
CA ALA A 171 20.83 0.93 -6.15
C ALA A 171 19.33 0.66 -6.22
N TYR A 172 18.61 1.53 -6.89
CA TYR A 172 17.18 1.40 -7.10
C TYR A 172 16.84 1.89 -8.51
N ALA A 173 15.85 1.24 -9.11
CA ALA A 173 15.32 1.59 -10.40
C ALA A 173 13.80 1.47 -10.35
N GLY A 174 13.12 2.31 -11.11
CA GLY A 174 11.68 2.26 -11.23
C GLY A 174 11.24 2.59 -12.64
N PHE A 175 10.07 2.07 -12.98
CA PHE A 175 9.40 2.33 -14.22
C PHE A 175 7.91 2.41 -13.94
N THR A 176 7.28 3.49 -14.41
CA THR A 176 5.84 3.72 -14.29
C THR A 176 5.30 3.98 -15.67
N TRP A 177 4.34 3.17 -16.10
CA TRP A 177 3.44 3.51 -17.19
C TRP A 177 2.08 3.82 -16.60
N ALA A 178 1.50 4.96 -16.95
CA ALA A 178 0.18 5.35 -16.48
C ALA A 178 -0.63 6.03 -17.57
N ARG A 179 -1.91 5.68 -17.66
CA ARG A 179 -2.94 6.39 -18.41
C ARG A 179 -3.95 6.95 -17.41
N ARG A 180 -4.08 8.27 -17.39
CA ARG A 180 -4.94 8.99 -16.44
C ARG A 180 -6.22 9.44 -17.13
N HIS A 181 -7.33 9.23 -16.46
CA HIS A 181 -8.65 9.68 -16.86
C HIS A 181 -9.20 10.59 -15.78
N GLU A 182 -9.66 11.76 -16.18
CA GLU A 182 -10.38 12.63 -15.27
C GLU A 182 -11.71 12.00 -14.85
N LEU A 183 -12.08 12.23 -13.59
CA LEU A 183 -13.36 11.79 -13.06
C LEU A 183 -14.22 13.00 -12.73
N PHE A 184 -15.52 12.87 -12.97
CA PHE A 184 -16.50 13.92 -12.67
C PHE A 184 -17.38 13.48 -11.49
N ASN A 185 -17.94 14.44 -10.77
CA ASN A 185 -18.91 14.15 -9.71
C ASN A 185 -20.14 13.46 -10.34
N THR A 186 -20.55 12.32 -9.80
CA THR A 186 -21.75 11.59 -10.28
C THR A 186 -22.84 11.48 -9.23
N SER A 187 -22.53 11.75 -7.96
CA SER A 187 -23.48 11.66 -6.86
C SER A 187 -23.75 13.04 -6.24
N ASP A 188 -25.02 13.43 -6.23
CA ASP A 188 -25.52 14.64 -5.55
C ASP A 188 -26.13 14.31 -4.17
N LEU A 189 -25.90 13.10 -3.66
CA LEU A 189 -26.54 12.59 -2.45
C LEU A 189 -26.05 13.39 -1.23
N LYS A 190 -26.99 14.04 -0.52
CA LYS A 190 -26.77 14.88 0.66
C LYS A 190 -27.77 14.50 1.75
N PHE A 191 -27.32 14.36 3.00
CA PHE A 191 -28.21 14.07 4.14
C PHE A 191 -28.73 15.34 4.84
N PHE A 192 -28.05 16.48 4.69
CA PHE A 192 -28.47 17.78 5.20
C PHE A 192 -28.36 18.83 4.08
N ASP A 193 -29.45 19.54 3.82
CA ASP A 193 -29.55 20.56 2.76
C ASP A 193 -29.19 21.94 3.33
N ASN A 194 -27.95 22.36 3.15
CA ASN A 194 -27.58 23.76 3.32
C ASN A 194 -27.80 24.44 1.97
N LYS A 195 -28.90 25.21 1.85
CA LYS A 195 -29.36 25.92 0.63
C LYS A 195 -28.35 26.91 -0.01
N LYS A 196 -27.11 26.98 0.48
CA LYS A 196 -26.07 27.93 0.06
C LYS A 196 -24.79 27.28 -0.49
N GLU A 197 -24.58 25.96 -0.40
CA GLU A 197 -23.34 25.33 -0.89
C GLU A 197 -23.60 24.14 -1.82
N SER A 198 -23.14 24.24 -3.07
CA SER A 198 -23.04 23.13 -4.01
C SER A 198 -21.70 22.40 -3.84
N TYR A 199 -21.65 21.10 -4.18
CA TYR A 199 -20.39 20.36 -4.11
C TYR A 199 -19.34 21.00 -5.06
N THR A 200 -18.14 21.26 -4.54
CA THR A 200 -17.02 21.70 -5.38
C THR A 200 -16.70 20.65 -6.45
N LEU A 201 -16.35 21.10 -7.66
CA LEU A 201 -15.96 20.26 -8.79
C LEU A 201 -14.83 19.28 -8.38
N ASN A 202 -14.79 18.10 -9.01
CA ASN A 202 -13.69 17.14 -8.82
C ASN A 202 -12.41 17.54 -9.58
N ALA A 203 -12.02 18.80 -9.45
CA ALA A 203 -10.88 19.40 -10.11
C ALA A 203 -10.01 20.11 -9.05
N PRO A 204 -8.66 20.04 -9.14
CA PRO A 204 -7.78 20.82 -8.27
C PRO A 204 -8.06 22.32 -8.40
N VAL A 205 -8.07 23.05 -7.27
CA VAL A 205 -8.20 24.52 -7.33
C VAL A 205 -6.84 25.11 -7.71
N ASN A 206 -6.80 25.94 -8.75
CA ASN A 206 -5.61 26.65 -9.19
C ASN A 206 -5.90 28.16 -9.22
N SER A 207 -4.97 28.99 -8.73
CA SER A 207 -5.11 30.46 -8.77
C SER A 207 -4.89 31.03 -10.17
N GLU A 208 -4.12 30.34 -11.01
CA GLU A 208 -3.67 30.82 -12.32
C GLU A 208 -4.57 30.35 -13.47
N LEU A 209 -5.29 29.24 -13.28
CA LEU A 209 -6.12 28.62 -14.32
C LEU A 209 -7.56 28.49 -13.83
N SER A 210 -8.50 29.00 -14.63
CA SER A 210 -9.94 28.87 -14.39
C SER A 210 -10.47 27.45 -14.62
N ASP A 211 -9.74 26.65 -15.40
CA ASP A 211 -10.03 25.24 -15.65
C ASP A 211 -8.74 24.41 -15.52
N THR A 212 -8.79 23.34 -14.74
CA THR A 212 -7.70 22.37 -14.56
C THR A 212 -8.01 21.03 -15.20
N SER A 213 -9.04 20.97 -16.06
CA SER A 213 -9.41 19.76 -16.79
C SER A 213 -8.27 19.29 -17.69
N PHE A 214 -8.17 17.97 -17.88
CA PHE A 214 -7.17 17.42 -18.80
C PHE A 214 -7.72 16.29 -19.68
N PRO A 215 -7.30 16.23 -20.96
CA PRO A 215 -7.61 15.11 -21.81
C PRO A 215 -6.89 13.86 -21.31
N ILE A 216 -7.34 12.68 -21.75
CA ILE A 216 -6.71 11.40 -21.41
C ILE A 216 -5.21 11.47 -21.68
N HIS A 217 -4.41 11.42 -20.61
CA HIS A 217 -2.96 11.58 -20.69
C HIS A 217 -2.27 10.23 -20.45
N LYS A 218 -1.27 9.93 -21.27
CA LYS A 218 -0.39 8.76 -21.11
C LYS A 218 0.99 9.25 -20.72
N ALA A 219 1.58 8.66 -19.69
CA ALA A 219 2.92 8.98 -19.25
C ALA A 219 3.72 7.70 -19.00
N SER A 220 4.96 7.69 -19.44
CA SER A 220 5.94 6.64 -19.11
C SER A 220 7.14 7.28 -18.45
N ILE A 221 7.44 6.91 -17.22
CA ILE A 221 8.54 7.52 -16.46
C ILE A 221 9.48 6.40 -16.03
N GLY A 222 10.74 6.52 -16.45
CA GLY A 222 11.83 5.69 -15.96
C GLY A 222 12.67 6.46 -14.94
N TRP A 223 13.17 5.80 -13.92
CA TRP A 223 14.17 6.40 -13.04
C TRP A 223 15.15 5.38 -12.51
N VAL A 224 16.38 5.83 -12.27
CA VAL A 224 17.45 5.04 -11.68
C VAL A 224 18.15 5.90 -10.66
N GLY A 225 18.56 5.29 -9.55
CA GLY A 225 19.31 5.99 -8.52
C GLY A 225 20.28 5.10 -7.77
N LEU A 226 21.28 5.76 -7.21
CA LEU A 226 22.26 5.20 -6.29
C LEU A 226 22.13 5.91 -4.95
N GLU A 227 22.12 5.14 -3.88
CA GLU A 227 22.01 5.60 -2.51
C GLU A 227 23.24 5.13 -1.74
N VAL A 228 24.03 6.10 -1.25
CA VAL A 228 25.25 5.87 -0.48
C VAL A 228 25.13 6.52 0.90
N ARG A 229 25.44 5.76 1.95
CA ARG A 229 25.38 6.15 3.37
C ARG A 229 26.70 5.78 4.07
N PRO A 230 27.78 6.57 3.90
CA PRO A 230 29.13 6.12 4.21
C PRO A 230 29.40 5.87 5.70
N TRP A 231 28.74 6.62 6.60
CA TRP A 231 29.00 6.57 8.04
C TRP A 231 27.95 5.76 8.83
N GLN A 232 27.26 4.83 8.18
CA GLN A 232 26.33 3.96 8.87
C GLN A 232 27.10 2.87 9.66
N ASN A 233 27.45 3.19 10.91
CA ASN A 233 28.06 2.24 11.83
C ASN A 233 26.97 1.32 12.40
N THR A 234 27.16 0.00 12.30
CA THR A 234 26.36 -0.98 13.04
C THR A 234 27.21 -1.54 14.17
N VAL A 235 26.83 -1.25 15.42
CA VAL A 235 27.50 -1.85 16.59
C VAL A 235 26.90 -3.23 16.80
N CYS A 236 27.76 -4.24 16.86
CA CYS A 236 27.39 -5.62 17.18
C CYS A 236 27.71 -5.91 18.65
N GLU A 237 26.82 -5.51 19.56
CA GLU A 237 26.83 -6.03 20.93
C GLU A 237 25.73 -7.10 21.02
N THR A 238 26.12 -8.37 21.21
CA THR A 238 25.22 -9.53 21.40
C THR A 238 24.23 -9.82 20.25
N ALA A 239 24.70 -10.43 19.16
CA ALA A 239 23.91 -11.11 18.10
C ALA A 239 22.77 -10.31 17.41
N ILE A 240 22.53 -9.06 17.81
CA ILE A 240 21.48 -8.17 17.33
C ILE A 240 22.17 -6.88 16.90
N LYS A 241 22.05 -6.52 15.63
CA LYS A 241 22.63 -5.30 15.07
C LYS A 241 21.68 -4.13 15.29
N PHE A 242 22.11 -3.10 16.02
CA PHE A 242 21.42 -1.82 16.09
C PHE A 242 22.08 -0.79 15.16
N PRO A 243 21.31 0.00 14.40
CA PRO A 243 21.87 1.16 13.70
C PRO A 243 22.28 2.21 14.73
N PHE A 244 23.50 2.74 14.62
CA PHE A 244 23.98 3.84 15.45
C PHE A 244 23.13 5.10 15.22
N LEU A 245 22.75 5.79 16.30
CA LEU A 245 21.68 6.80 16.35
C LEU A 245 22.02 8.17 15.73
N ILE A 246 23.23 8.35 15.19
CA ILE A 246 23.58 9.53 14.39
C ILE A 246 23.23 9.22 12.94
N ARG A 247 22.28 9.95 12.34
CA ARG A 247 21.96 9.82 10.91
C ARG A 247 23.20 10.20 10.10
N PRO A 248 23.89 9.25 9.43
CA PRO A 248 25.02 9.60 8.58
C PRO A 248 24.52 10.46 7.41
N PRO A 249 25.36 11.35 6.85
CA PRO A 249 24.98 12.12 5.68
C PRO A 249 24.59 11.19 4.53
N TYR A 250 23.53 11.60 3.84
CA TYR A 250 22.76 10.82 2.89
C TYR A 250 22.89 11.48 1.51
N PHE A 251 23.41 10.73 0.53
CA PHE A 251 23.61 11.23 -0.83
C PHE A 251 22.79 10.39 -1.81
N PRO A 252 21.53 10.77 -2.08
CA PRO A 252 20.77 10.20 -3.17
C PRO A 252 21.19 10.84 -4.49
N LEU A 253 21.60 10.01 -5.45
CA LEU A 253 21.61 10.41 -6.85
C LEU A 253 20.41 9.76 -7.54
N THR A 254 19.57 10.56 -8.19
CA THR A 254 18.39 10.07 -8.90
C THR A 254 18.29 10.77 -10.25
N THR A 255 18.20 9.99 -11.31
CA THR A 255 17.87 10.49 -12.64
C THR A 255 16.47 10.01 -12.97
N LYS A 256 15.59 10.92 -13.37
CA LYS A 256 14.23 10.63 -13.86
C LYS A 256 14.13 11.09 -15.30
N GLU A 257 13.55 10.25 -16.15
CA GLU A 257 13.36 10.54 -17.56
C GLU A 257 11.92 10.23 -17.95
N ASP A 258 11.30 11.15 -18.68
CA ASP A 258 10.02 10.93 -19.33
C ASP A 258 10.28 10.22 -20.66
N LEU A 259 9.76 9.00 -20.77
CA LEU A 259 9.91 8.11 -21.91
C LEU A 259 8.71 8.19 -22.85
N THR A 260 7.79 9.13 -22.62
CA THR A 260 6.62 9.34 -23.48
C THR A 260 7.08 9.93 -24.82
N GLY A 261 7.11 9.10 -25.87
CA GLY A 261 7.34 9.56 -27.23
C GLY A 261 6.25 10.53 -27.69
N ARG A 262 6.65 11.57 -28.44
CA ARG A 262 5.76 12.55 -29.11
C ARG A 262 4.66 11.89 -29.93
#